data_AF-A0AAW5E0Q1-F1
#
_entry.id   AF-A0AAW5E0Q1-F1
#
_cell.length_a   1.000
_cell.length_b   1.000
_cell.length_c   1.000
_cell.angle_alpha   90.00
_cell.angle_beta   90.00
_cell.angle_gamma   90.00
#
_symmetry.space_group_name_H-M   'P 1'
#
loop_
_entity.id
_entity.type
_entity.pdbx_description
1 polymer ?
#
loop_
_entity_poly.entity_id
_entity_poly.type
_entity_poly.pdbx_seq_one_letter_code
_entity_poly.pdbx_strand_id
1 'polypeptide(L)'
;MITFYKVIVFIHIFSAILGMGPGFILTTVVKSGNTMTELRHSYKIRHKLHIFVMIGGILLLITGLIMGIMSPYLFRTFWYNTSLILFLIALAIGPVMLSPRSRPIKALLASHVGEDIPEEYFRLSKELFRYENLENIIFLIIIALMILKPF
;
A
#
# COMPACT_ATOMS: atom_id res chain seq x y z
N MET A 1 -5.17 30.30 -16.36
CA MET A 1 -3.97 30.10 -15.51
C MET A 1 -4.21 28.90 -14.58
N ILE A 2 -3.22 28.02 -14.43
CA ILE A 2 -3.27 26.91 -13.45
C ILE A 2 -2.99 27.51 -12.07
N THR A 3 -3.87 27.28 -11.09
CA THR A 3 -3.65 27.71 -9.70
C THR A 3 -2.73 26.71 -9.00
N PHE A 4 -1.96 27.17 -8.00
CA PHE A 4 -1.09 26.30 -7.19
C PHE A 4 -1.86 25.09 -6.61
N TYR A 5 -3.11 25.32 -6.16
CA TYR A 5 -3.99 24.24 -5.68
C TYR A 5 -4.19 23.13 -6.73
N LYS A 6 -4.42 23.47 -8.00
CA LYS A 6 -4.61 22.48 -9.07
C LYS A 6 -3.34 21.67 -9.34
N VAL A 7 -2.16 22.25 -9.13
CA VAL A 7 -0.88 21.52 -9.21
C VAL A 7 -0.80 20.49 -8.09
N ILE A 8 -1.18 20.85 -6.86
CA ILE A 8 -1.19 19.92 -5.73
C ILE A 8 -2.20 18.79 -5.96
N VAL A 9 -3.41 19.10 -6.42
CA VAL A 9 -4.43 18.08 -6.80
C VAL A 9 -3.87 17.12 -7.84
N PHE A 10 -3.20 17.64 -8.87
CA PHE A 10 -2.57 16.81 -9.90
C PHE A 10 -1.54 15.85 -9.31
N ILE A 11 -0.61 16.35 -8.47
CA ILE A 11 0.40 15.52 -7.80
C ILE A 11 -0.28 14.49 -6.89
N HIS A 12 -1.32 14.89 -6.15
CA HIS A 12 -2.06 14.01 -5.25
C HIS A 12 -2.70 12.84 -5.99
N ILE A 13 -3.41 13.10 -7.10
CA ILE A 13 -4.04 12.06 -7.92
C ILE A 13 -2.97 11.14 -8.53
N PHE A 14 -1.88 11.69 -9.08
CA PHE A 14 -0.78 10.89 -9.62
C PHE A 14 -0.12 10.02 -8.54
N SER A 15 0.03 10.55 -7.33
CA SER A 15 0.55 9.81 -6.18
C SER A 15 -0.37 8.65 -5.80
N ALA A 16 -1.69 8.84 -5.87
CA ALA A 16 -2.64 7.75 -5.66
C ALA A 16 -2.49 6.65 -6.73
N ILE A 17 -2.42 7.03 -8.01
CA ILE A 17 -2.38 6.08 -9.13
C ILE A 17 -1.04 5.34 -9.17
N LEU A 18 0.07 6.07 -9.22
CA LEU A 18 1.42 5.49 -9.38
C LEU A 18 1.95 4.90 -8.08
N GLY A 19 1.59 5.49 -6.95
CA GLY A 19 1.98 5.03 -5.62
C GLY A 19 1.20 3.81 -5.19
N MET A 20 -0.13 3.91 -5.16
CA MET A 20 -0.96 2.87 -4.56
C MET A 20 -1.25 1.73 -5.55
N GLY A 21 -1.19 2.00 -6.87
CA GLY A 21 -1.38 1.00 -7.93
C GLY A 21 -0.54 -0.28 -7.74
N PRO A 22 0.79 -0.18 -7.57
CA PRO A 22 1.65 -1.33 -7.29
C PRO A 22 1.26 -2.14 -6.04
N GLY A 23 0.62 -1.52 -5.05
CA GLY A 23 0.12 -2.19 -3.83
C GLY A 23 -0.81 -3.36 -4.13
N PHE A 24 -1.68 -3.20 -5.13
CA PHE A 24 -2.67 -4.20 -5.54
C PHE A 24 -2.07 -5.48 -6.14
N ILE A 25 -0.81 -5.45 -6.59
CA ILE A 25 -0.16 -6.61 -7.20
C ILE A 25 0.91 -7.26 -6.30
N LEU A 26 1.24 -6.66 -5.15
CA LEU A 26 2.33 -7.15 -4.29
C LEU A 26 2.12 -8.61 -3.87
N THR A 27 0.89 -8.99 -3.53
CA THR A 27 0.51 -10.38 -3.20
C THR A 27 0.62 -11.30 -4.40
N THR A 28 0.19 -10.84 -5.57
CA THR A 28 0.08 -11.63 -6.79
C THR A 28 1.46 -11.99 -7.34
N VAL A 29 2.39 -11.03 -7.32
CA VAL A 29 3.79 -11.24 -7.72
C VAL A 29 4.46 -12.33 -6.89
N VAL A 30 4.18 -12.39 -5.59
CA VAL A 30 4.74 -13.42 -4.73
C VAL A 30 4.11 -14.78 -4.96
N LYS A 31 2.80 -14.83 -5.22
CA LYS A 31 2.06 -16.08 -5.46
C LYS A 31 2.44 -16.77 -6.78
N SER A 32 3.12 -16.10 -7.70
CA SER A 32 3.49 -16.69 -8.99
C SER A 32 4.70 -17.63 -8.94
N GLY A 33 5.44 -17.66 -7.82
CA GLY A 33 6.61 -18.52 -7.67
C GLY A 33 6.22 -19.96 -7.28
N ASN A 34 6.72 -20.93 -8.04
CA ASN A 34 6.45 -22.36 -7.84
C ASN A 34 7.63 -23.10 -7.18
N THR A 35 8.81 -22.49 -7.17
CA THR A 35 10.00 -23.00 -6.47
C THR A 35 10.54 -21.96 -5.49
N MET A 36 11.41 -22.37 -4.56
CA MET A 36 12.05 -21.45 -3.62
C MET A 36 12.91 -20.39 -4.32
N THR A 37 13.57 -20.73 -5.44
CA THR A 37 14.31 -19.74 -6.23
C THR A 37 13.38 -18.69 -6.85
N GLU A 38 12.28 -19.12 -7.48
CA GLU A 38 11.28 -18.19 -8.02
C GLU A 38 10.67 -17.33 -6.91
N LEU A 39 10.33 -17.94 -5.77
CA LEU A 39 9.74 -17.26 -4.64
C LEU A 39 10.65 -16.17 -4.08
N ARG A 40 11.94 -16.47 -3.86
CA ARG A 40 12.95 -15.48 -3.45
C ARG A 40 13.04 -14.33 -4.45
N HIS A 41 13.03 -14.63 -5.74
CA HIS A 41 13.04 -13.63 -6.79
C HIS A 41 11.78 -12.74 -6.74
N SER A 42 10.60 -13.34 -6.61
CA SER A 42 9.34 -12.62 -6.47
C SER A 42 9.31 -11.70 -5.25
N TYR A 43 9.88 -12.11 -4.10
CA TYR A 43 10.00 -11.22 -2.94
C TYR A 43 10.96 -10.05 -3.18
N LYS A 44 12.02 -10.22 -4.00
CA LYS A 44 12.88 -9.10 -4.43
C LYS A 44 12.12 -8.12 -5.33
N ILE A 45 11.31 -8.62 -6.26
CA ILE A 45 10.45 -7.77 -7.11
C ILE A 45 9.43 -7.03 -6.23
N ARG A 46 8.74 -7.75 -5.33
CA ARG A 46 7.79 -7.17 -4.38
C ARG A 46 8.42 -6.02 -3.59
N HIS A 47 9.67 -6.18 -3.12
CA HIS A 47 10.36 -5.11 -2.39
C HIS A 47 10.56 -3.86 -3.26
N LYS A 48 10.96 -4.02 -4.53
CA LYS A 48 11.09 -2.89 -5.47
C LYS A 48 9.76 -2.20 -5.71
N LEU A 49 8.68 -2.97 -5.90
CA LEU A 49 7.32 -2.42 -6.06
C LEU A 49 6.86 -1.66 -4.81
N HIS A 50 7.16 -2.19 -3.62
CA HIS A 50 6.80 -1.54 -2.36
C HIS A 50 7.47 -0.17 -2.17
N ILE A 51 8.65 0.08 -2.76
CA ILE A 51 9.29 1.40 -2.72
C ILE A 51 8.40 2.45 -3.40
N PHE A 52 7.79 2.13 -4.54
CA PHE A 52 6.83 3.03 -5.20
C PHE A 52 5.62 3.29 -4.31
N VAL A 53 5.11 2.26 -3.62
CA VAL A 53 4.01 2.39 -2.66
C VAL A 53 4.36 3.33 -1.51
N MET A 54 5.55 3.19 -0.92
CA MET A 54 5.97 4.08 0.17
C MET A 54 6.10 5.53 -0.30
N ILE A 55 6.76 5.77 -1.43
CA ILE A 55 6.97 7.13 -1.95
C ILE A 55 5.61 7.76 -2.28
N GLY A 56 4.77 7.05 -3.02
CA GLY A 56 3.48 7.59 -3.42
C GLY A 56 2.51 7.73 -2.24
N GLY A 57 2.53 6.84 -1.25
CA GLY A 57 1.76 6.99 -0.01
C GLY A 57 2.16 8.23 0.78
N ILE A 58 3.46 8.50 0.92
CA ILE A 58 3.97 9.72 1.57
C ILE A 58 3.51 10.97 0.81
N LEU A 59 3.68 10.99 -0.51
CA LEU A 59 3.26 12.11 -1.34
C LEU A 59 1.74 12.32 -1.27
N LEU A 60 0.95 11.25 -1.29
CA LEU A 60 -0.50 11.30 -1.19
C LEU A 60 -0.94 11.95 0.12
N LEU A 61 -0.35 11.54 1.25
CA LEU A 61 -0.67 12.13 2.55
C LEU A 61 -0.29 13.60 2.63
N ILE A 62 0.96 13.94 2.27
CA ILE A 62 1.47 15.32 2.36
C ILE A 62 0.63 16.25 1.49
N THR A 63 0.38 15.88 0.23
CA THR A 63 -0.44 16.69 -0.67
C THR A 63 -1.90 16.79 -0.21
N GLY A 64 -2.45 15.71 0.36
CA GLY A 64 -3.80 15.71 0.96
C GLY A 64 -3.94 16.69 2.12
N LEU A 65 -2.93 16.74 3.00
CA LEU A 65 -2.89 17.69 4.12
C LEU A 65 -2.67 19.13 3.65
N ILE A 66 -1.79 19.35 2.67
CA ILE A 66 -1.58 20.68 2.07
C ILE A 66 -2.90 21.20 1.48
N MET A 67 -3.66 20.37 0.75
CA MET A 67 -4.98 20.77 0.24
C MET A 67 -5.96 21.12 1.38
N GLY A 68 -5.97 20.33 2.46
CA GLY A 68 -6.78 20.64 3.65
C GLY A 68 -6.41 21.98 4.28
N ILE A 69 -5.13 22.29 4.42
CA ILE A 69 -4.64 23.56 4.98
C ILE A 69 -5.00 24.74 4.06
N MET A 70 -4.83 24.57 2.74
CA MET A 70 -5.20 25.58 1.75
C MET A 70 -6.72 25.79 1.62
N SER A 71 -7.51 24.79 1.99
CA SER A 71 -8.97 24.81 1.91
C SER A 71 -9.59 24.21 3.17
N PRO A 72 -9.59 24.96 4.29
CA PRO A 72 -10.00 24.43 5.59
C PRO A 72 -11.43 23.88 5.68
N TYR A 73 -12.30 24.22 4.72
CA TYR A 73 -13.64 23.62 4.64
C TYR A 73 -13.58 22.09 4.45
N LEU A 74 -12.51 21.56 3.84
CA LEU A 74 -12.31 20.13 3.64
C LEU A 74 -12.28 19.36 4.97
N PHE A 75 -11.71 19.94 6.03
CA PHE A 75 -11.75 19.33 7.37
C PHE A 75 -13.15 19.28 7.99
N ARG A 76 -14.16 19.89 7.37
CA ARG A 76 -15.57 19.78 7.76
C ARG A 76 -16.35 18.79 6.90
N THR A 77 -15.77 18.29 5.81
CA THR A 77 -16.46 17.35 4.92
C THR A 77 -16.22 15.92 5.36
N PHE A 78 -17.28 15.12 5.28
CA PHE A 78 -17.25 13.73 5.75
C PHE A 78 -16.26 12.87 4.95
N TRP A 79 -16.24 13.01 3.62
CA TRP A 79 -15.38 12.19 2.75
C TRP A 79 -13.90 12.46 2.96
N TYR A 80 -13.49 13.73 3.14
CA TYR A 80 -12.10 14.08 3.38
C TYR A 80 -11.60 13.49 4.70
N ASN A 81 -12.35 13.71 5.79
CA ASN A 81 -11.98 13.19 7.11
C ASN A 81 -11.97 11.67 7.15
N THR A 82 -12.96 11.02 6.52
CA THR A 82 -13.02 9.55 6.44
C THR A 82 -11.82 9.00 5.68
N SER A 83 -11.50 9.57 4.51
CA SER A 83 -10.32 9.16 3.74
C SER A 83 -9.02 9.35 4.51
N LEU A 84 -8.87 10.47 5.23
CA LEU A 84 -7.68 10.74 6.04
C LEU A 84 -7.53 9.72 7.18
N ILE A 85 -8.61 9.44 7.92
CA ILE A 85 -8.60 8.44 9.01
C ILE A 85 -8.28 7.06 8.45
N LEU A 86 -8.94 6.65 7.36
CA LEU A 86 -8.67 5.37 6.70
C LEU A 86 -7.21 5.28 6.23
N PHE A 87 -6.65 6.36 5.70
CA PHE A 87 -5.26 6.39 5.26
C PHE A 87 -4.30 6.23 6.45
N LEU A 88 -4.57 6.89 7.58
CA LEU A 88 -3.76 6.73 8.81
C LEU A 88 -3.85 5.31 9.38
N ILE A 89 -5.02 4.67 9.31
CA ILE A 89 -5.19 3.27 9.68
C ILE A 89 -4.35 2.37 8.76
N ALA A 90 -4.44 2.56 7.44
CA ALA A 90 -3.64 1.81 6.48
C ALA A 90 -2.13 1.98 6.72
N LEU A 91 -1.69 3.21 6.98
CA LEU A 91 -0.30 3.52 7.32
C LEU A 91 0.16 2.78 8.59
N ALA A 92 -0.70 2.67 9.61
CA ALA A 92 -0.39 1.94 10.84
C ALA A 92 -0.33 0.42 10.64
N ILE A 93 -1.12 -0.15 9.71
CA ILE A 93 -1.12 -1.59 9.40
C ILE A 93 0.28 -2.07 8.97
N GLY A 94 1.04 -1.27 8.24
CA GLY A 94 2.41 -1.59 7.81
C GLY A 94 3.34 -2.03 8.97
N PRO A 95 3.72 -1.13 9.87
CA PRO A 95 4.62 -1.45 10.98
C PRO A 95 3.97 -2.34 12.05
N VAL A 96 2.67 -2.17 12.33
CA VAL A 96 2.01 -2.88 13.44
C VAL A 96 1.63 -4.31 13.09
N MET A 97 1.11 -4.53 11.87
CA MET A 97 0.54 -5.83 11.48
C MET A 97 1.38 -6.57 10.45
N LEU A 98 1.88 -5.90 9.41
CA LEU A 98 2.61 -6.53 8.31
C LEU A 98 4.07 -6.84 8.65
N SER A 99 4.76 -5.91 9.32
CA SER A 99 6.18 -6.08 9.66
C SER A 99 6.45 -7.32 10.53
N PRO A 100 5.71 -7.57 11.64
CA PRO A 100 5.92 -8.77 12.46
C PRO A 100 5.67 -10.07 11.70
N ARG A 101 4.69 -10.08 10.78
CA ARG A 101 4.31 -11.26 9.98
C ARG A 101 5.24 -11.52 8.80
N SER A 102 5.88 -10.48 8.29
CA SER A 102 6.87 -10.60 7.21
C SER A 102 8.21 -11.14 7.70
N ARG A 103 8.57 -10.94 8.97
CA ARG A 103 9.84 -11.41 9.56
C ARG A 103 10.04 -12.93 9.47
N PRO A 104 9.10 -13.79 9.94
CA PRO A 104 9.29 -15.24 9.88
C PRO A 104 9.35 -15.74 8.43
N ILE A 105 8.61 -15.14 7.50
CA ILE A 105 8.70 -15.47 6.07
C ILE A 105 10.09 -15.13 5.52
N LYS A 106 10.63 -13.95 5.83
CA LYS A 106 11.99 -13.57 5.40
C LYS A 106 13.06 -14.51 5.98
N ALA A 107 12.91 -14.92 7.24
CA ALA A 107 13.79 -15.89 7.86
C ALA A 107 13.73 -17.25 7.12
N LEU A 108 12.52 -17.76 6.86
CA LEU A 108 12.31 -19.01 6.14
C LEU A 108 12.93 -18.98 4.74
N LEU A 109 12.73 -17.89 3.99
CA LEU A 109 13.31 -17.72 2.66
C LEU A 109 14.85 -17.72 2.68
N ALA A 110 15.47 -17.22 3.75
CA ALA A 110 16.91 -17.16 3.90
C ALA A 110 17.52 -18.47 4.40
N SER A 111 16.82 -19.20 5.28
CA SER A 111 17.37 -20.41 5.93
C SER A 111 17.06 -21.71 5.20
N HIS A 112 15.98 -21.77 4.42
CA HIS A 112 15.58 -23.02 3.77
C HIS A 112 16.55 -23.41 2.64
N VAL A 113 16.99 -24.66 2.64
CA VAL A 113 17.88 -25.24 1.62
C VAL A 113 17.08 -26.25 0.82
N GLY A 114 16.94 -26.01 -0.48
CA GLY A 114 16.04 -26.77 -1.35
C GLY A 114 15.31 -25.86 -2.32
N GLU A 115 14.60 -26.49 -3.26
CA GLU A 115 13.73 -25.81 -4.22
C GLU A 115 12.23 -26.00 -3.91
N ASP A 116 11.88 -26.96 -3.05
CA ASP A 116 10.53 -27.16 -2.55
C ASP A 116 10.11 -26.04 -1.62
N ILE A 117 8.84 -25.62 -1.72
CA ILE A 117 8.29 -24.58 -0.85
C ILE A 117 7.75 -25.25 0.42
N PRO A 118 8.29 -24.95 1.62
CA PRO A 118 7.86 -25.58 2.85
C PRO A 118 6.38 -25.31 3.16
N GLU A 119 5.67 -26.28 3.75
CA GLU A 119 4.26 -26.10 4.11
C GLU A 119 4.04 -24.90 5.05
N GLU A 120 5.01 -24.64 5.93
CA GLU A 120 5.01 -23.49 6.83
C GLU A 120 4.91 -22.14 6.08
N TYR A 121 5.50 -22.04 4.88
CA TYR A 121 5.40 -20.83 4.06
C TYR A 121 3.94 -20.48 3.75
N PHE A 122 3.13 -21.48 3.37
CA PHE A 122 1.73 -21.25 3.00
C PHE A 122 0.89 -20.78 4.18
N ARG A 123 1.16 -21.31 5.38
CA ARG A 123 0.52 -20.86 6.61
C ARG A 123 0.85 -19.41 6.93
N LEU A 124 2.13 -19.04 6.91
CA LEU A 124 2.60 -17.69 7.22
C LEU A 124 2.15 -16.65 6.18
N SER A 125 2.30 -16.98 4.89
CA SER A 125 1.93 -16.09 3.80
C SER A 125 0.42 -15.83 3.74
N LYS A 126 -0.41 -16.84 4.03
CA LYS A 126 -1.87 -16.67 4.12
C LYS A 126 -2.26 -15.64 5.18
N GLU A 127 -1.60 -15.63 6.33
CA GLU A 127 -1.85 -14.62 7.37
C GLU A 127 -1.40 -13.22 6.90
N LEU A 128 -0.18 -13.11 6.36
CA LEU A 128 0.33 -11.84 5.83
C LEU A 128 -0.60 -11.26 4.76
N PHE A 129 -1.00 -12.06 3.78
CA PHE A 129 -1.82 -11.63 2.65
C PHE A 129 -3.23 -11.20 3.06
N ARG A 130 -3.76 -11.69 4.19
CA ARG A 130 -5.06 -11.20 4.71
C ARG A 130 -4.98 -9.72 5.08
N TYR A 131 -3.91 -9.30 5.74
CA TYR A 131 -3.73 -7.90 6.11
C TYR A 131 -3.37 -7.03 4.91
N GLU A 132 -2.60 -7.54 3.95
CA GLU A 132 -2.31 -6.82 2.69
C GLU A 132 -3.60 -6.61 1.87
N ASN A 133 -4.47 -7.63 1.79
CA ASN A 133 -5.76 -7.49 1.13
C ASN A 133 -6.70 -6.52 1.86
N LEU A 134 -6.68 -6.53 3.20
CA LEU A 134 -7.44 -5.55 4.00
C LEU A 134 -6.95 -4.13 3.71
N GLU A 135 -5.63 -3.92 3.67
CA GLU A 135 -5.03 -2.63 3.31
C GLU A 135 -5.45 -2.19 1.89
N ASN A 136 -5.42 -3.10 0.91
CA ASN A 136 -5.89 -2.84 -0.44
C ASN A 136 -7.38 -2.46 -0.49
N ILE A 137 -8.25 -3.11 0.31
CA ILE A 137 -9.67 -2.74 0.41
C ILE A 137 -9.81 -1.32 0.96
N ILE A 138 -9.04 -0.95 1.98
CA ILE A 138 -9.04 0.41 2.53
C ILE A 138 -8.64 1.43 1.45
N PHE A 139 -7.59 1.15 0.67
CA PHE A 139 -7.18 2.03 -0.42
C PHE A 139 -8.23 2.14 -1.54
N LEU A 140 -8.94 1.06 -1.87
CA LEU A 140 -10.05 1.13 -2.81
C LEU A 140 -11.17 2.05 -2.31
N ILE A 141 -11.51 1.98 -1.02
CA ILE A 141 -12.52 2.87 -0.42
C ILE A 141 -12.04 4.33 -0.50
N ILE A 142 -10.78 4.61 -0.17
CA ILE A 142 -10.20 5.96 -0.26
C ILE A 142 -10.26 6.48 -1.70
N ILE A 143 -9.84 5.68 -2.68
CA ILE A 143 -9.89 6.04 -4.10
C ILE A 143 -11.33 6.31 -4.54
N ALA A 144 -12.29 5.47 -4.14
CA ALA A 144 -13.70 5.68 -4.44
C ALA A 144 -14.23 7.00 -3.84
N LEU A 145 -13.87 7.33 -2.59
CA LEU A 145 -14.23 8.59 -1.96
C LEU A 145 -13.64 9.79 -2.72
N MET A 146 -12.39 9.70 -3.19
CA MET A 146 -11.73 10.74 -3.98
C MET A 146 -12.39 10.97 -5.34
N ILE A 147 -12.88 9.91 -5.99
CA ILE A 147 -13.54 10.00 -7.31
C ILE A 147 -14.96 10.54 -7.20
N LEU A 148 -15.75 10.05 -6.23
CA LEU A 148 -17.18 10.36 -6.11
C LEU A 148 -17.45 11.74 -5.51
N LYS A 149 -16.56 12.21 -4.64
CA LYS A 149 -16.60 13.54 -4.04
C LYS A 149 -15.22 14.20 -4.20
N PRO A 150 -14.86 14.57 -5.44
CA PRO A 150 -13.59 15.23 -5.67
C PRO A 150 -13.54 16.53 -4.86
N PHE A 151 -12.32 16.85 -4.44
CA PHE A 151 -11.85 18.01 -3.67
C PHE A 151 -12.70 19.27 -3.84
#